data_AF-A0A815ZEL4-F1
#
_entry.id   AF-A0A815ZEL4-F1
#
_cell.length_a   1.000
_cell.length_b   1.000
_cell.length_c   1.000
_cell.angle_alpha   90.00
_cell.angle_beta   90.00
_cell.angle_gamma   90.00
#
_symmetry.space_group_name_H-M   'P 1'
#
loop_
_entity.id
_entity.type
_entity.pdbx_description
1 polymer ?
#
loop_
_entity_poly.entity_id
_entity_poly.type
_entity_poly.pdbx_seq_one_letter_code
_entity_poly.pdbx_strand_id
1 'polypeptide(L)'
;MYTKHALVIGNEAYRKSPLNSCINDANDVSNMLTAMGFQSNPAANVTSNEMKLLSLEFIQTIQPGSVVILYFSGHGIQYNGINYLLGINDDNVVLDRLDSSALNVQDIINSIHTKSPRLVLVILDACRGYEVSDPTQDGSRFYRRGLYGFRDGLAPMRAPPATIIVFACAEDEFSSSVSMNDRNSLYTFHLLRHLCTANTDIDQVLKNVAADVQRDPMNFLRQVPFRYSSLNEPICLVGYSGMNSPMTPMLGYQGGYGYHSMSLFDTHQEDTDDEEDNNVQKQEPTDGGDDIAFIAKLKSSRTLASILKTIHFADDAIFCALPTGIKIIVEDKQCVQGNAFIDTRVFESYELTKQVRFRFHLETVLNCLNIFGIPLDPVTHEPLPTNVAVQIHYRENQTHPLQLYLEEEGVITECLIKVLDDTDTIDFDFQTENVVTKVVFKSNGFKEALSEIDLKADCIELIITQDVPHFRLIANGCGGCTSVDITQDSPVMDTFLCTEPVHNRYKTQFFQYIVRALSIASKLSLRIDAAGILCAQFLIYTEKDKPSLVEYFFGPDEELNDIEDNTQTSDVVLIED
;
A
#
# COMPACT_ATOMS: atom_id res chain seq x y z
N MET A 1 -5.19 10.55 35.77
CA MET A 1 -6.02 11.02 34.64
C MET A 1 -5.07 11.38 33.52
N TYR A 2 -5.25 10.83 32.32
CA TYR A 2 -4.50 11.26 31.15
C TYR A 2 -5.05 12.60 30.67
N THR A 3 -4.19 13.49 30.15
CA THR A 3 -4.61 14.76 29.58
C THR A 3 -5.02 14.59 28.11
N LYS A 4 -5.86 15.49 27.61
CA LYS A 4 -6.36 15.49 26.24
C LYS A 4 -5.98 16.81 25.58
N HIS A 5 -5.22 16.76 24.50
CA HIS A 5 -4.69 17.94 23.80
C HIS A 5 -4.98 17.84 22.31
N ALA A 6 -5.40 18.94 21.68
CA ALA A 6 -5.62 18.98 20.25
C ALA A 6 -5.06 20.25 19.59
N LEU A 7 -4.24 20.06 18.55
CA LEU A 7 -3.80 21.13 17.66
C LEU A 7 -4.70 21.08 16.41
N VAL A 8 -5.39 22.19 16.15
CA VAL A 8 -6.40 22.29 15.10
C VAL A 8 -6.06 23.50 14.23
N ILE A 9 -5.78 23.27 12.95
CA ILE A 9 -5.34 24.30 12.01
C ILE A 9 -6.23 24.29 10.77
N GLY A 10 -6.70 25.47 10.35
CA GLY A 10 -7.50 25.67 9.15
C GLY A 10 -6.93 26.79 8.29
N ASN A 11 -6.38 26.45 7.12
CA ASN A 11 -5.83 27.40 6.18
C ASN A 11 -6.67 27.41 4.90
N GLU A 12 -7.21 28.57 4.54
CA GLU A 12 -8.00 28.73 3.31
C GLU A 12 -7.59 29.94 2.47
N ALA A 13 -7.04 31.00 3.09
CA ALA A 13 -6.67 32.25 2.43
C ALA A 13 -5.32 32.20 1.68
N TYR A 14 -5.06 31.11 0.96
CA TYR A 14 -3.91 30.99 0.07
C TYR A 14 -4.05 31.97 -1.09
N ARG A 15 -2.97 32.67 -1.44
CA ARG A 15 -3.03 33.73 -2.46
C ARG A 15 -3.34 33.22 -3.87
N LYS A 16 -2.75 32.09 -4.26
CA LYS A 16 -2.88 31.52 -5.62
C LYS A 16 -4.02 30.53 -5.76
N SER A 17 -4.29 29.75 -4.71
CA SER A 17 -5.28 28.68 -4.72
C SER A 17 -6.10 28.73 -3.42
N PRO A 18 -6.95 29.75 -3.24
CA PRO A 18 -7.77 29.84 -2.04
C PRO A 18 -8.71 28.62 -1.95
N LEU A 19 -8.88 28.13 -0.73
CA LEU A 19 -9.86 27.09 -0.42
C LEU A 19 -11.09 27.72 0.21
N ASN A 20 -12.13 26.92 0.35
CA ASN A 20 -13.33 27.29 1.07
C ASN A 20 -13.55 26.25 2.17
N SER A 21 -14.06 26.67 3.33
CA SER A 21 -14.46 25.81 4.45
C SER A 21 -13.38 25.48 5.49
N CYS A 22 -12.09 25.61 5.20
CA CYS A 22 -11.05 25.12 6.13
C CYS A 22 -11.07 25.83 7.49
N ILE A 23 -11.40 27.13 7.52
CA ILE A 23 -11.58 27.85 8.79
C ILE A 23 -12.80 27.33 9.56
N ASN A 24 -13.92 27.10 8.87
CA ASN A 24 -15.12 26.56 9.49
C ASN A 24 -14.87 25.15 10.02
N ASP A 25 -14.16 24.32 9.25
CA ASP A 25 -13.77 22.97 9.63
C ASP A 25 -12.94 22.97 10.92
N ALA A 26 -11.88 23.79 10.95
CA ALA A 26 -11.03 23.93 12.13
C ALA A 26 -11.82 24.43 13.35
N ASN A 27 -12.69 25.43 13.18
CA ASN A 27 -13.50 25.95 14.28
C ASN A 27 -14.48 24.90 14.82
N ASP A 28 -15.22 24.23 13.95
CA ASP A 28 -16.26 23.28 14.34
C ASP A 28 -15.65 22.01 14.95
N VAL A 29 -14.51 21.53 14.42
CA VAL A 29 -13.75 20.42 15.02
C VAL A 29 -13.17 20.82 16.38
N SER A 30 -12.59 22.02 16.51
CA SER A 30 -12.05 22.47 17.81
C SER A 30 -13.14 22.62 18.87
N ASN A 31 -14.32 23.14 18.50
CA ASN A 31 -15.48 23.23 19.38
C ASN A 31 -15.94 21.84 19.86
N MET A 32 -16.02 20.87 18.95
CA MET A 32 -16.38 19.48 19.29
C MET A 32 -15.35 18.86 20.24
N LEU A 33 -14.05 19.00 19.95
CA LEU A 33 -12.97 18.47 20.78
C LEU A 33 -12.97 19.10 22.18
N THR A 34 -13.22 20.40 22.27
CA THR A 34 -13.36 21.11 23.55
C THR A 34 -14.53 20.55 24.36
N ALA A 35 -15.68 20.32 23.72
CA ALA A 35 -16.83 19.66 24.37
C ALA A 35 -16.51 18.23 24.86
N MET A 36 -15.58 17.54 24.20
CA MET A 36 -15.07 16.21 24.57
C MET A 36 -13.93 16.26 25.64
N GLY A 37 -13.61 17.45 26.13
CA GLY A 37 -12.63 17.70 27.19
C GLY A 37 -11.18 17.82 26.71
N PHE A 38 -10.95 18.06 25.42
CA PHE A 38 -9.61 18.40 24.91
C PHE A 38 -9.29 19.87 25.17
N GLN A 39 -8.02 20.14 25.47
CA GLN A 39 -7.46 21.49 25.33
C GLN A 39 -7.22 21.74 23.85
N SER A 40 -8.10 22.54 23.22
CA SER A 40 -8.05 22.86 21.79
C SER A 40 -8.34 24.33 21.57
N ASN A 41 -7.53 24.99 20.74
CA ASN A 41 -7.82 26.31 20.18
C ASN A 41 -7.54 26.23 18.67
N PRO A 42 -8.48 26.65 17.80
CA PRO A 42 -8.24 26.62 16.37
C PRO A 42 -7.29 27.76 15.96
N ALA A 43 -6.33 27.46 15.11
CA ALA A 43 -5.51 28.45 14.43
C ALA A 43 -5.96 28.56 12.97
N ALA A 44 -6.23 29.78 12.52
CA ALA A 44 -6.78 30.04 11.18
C ALA A 44 -5.79 30.85 10.34
N ASN A 45 -5.62 30.46 9.07
CA ASN A 45 -4.80 31.17 8.07
C ASN A 45 -3.40 31.50 8.57
N VAL A 46 -2.69 30.49 9.08
CA VAL A 46 -1.34 30.63 9.61
C VAL A 46 -0.28 30.40 8.55
N THR A 47 0.82 31.12 8.68
CA THR A 47 2.04 30.93 7.88
C THR A 47 2.79 29.67 8.30
N SER A 48 3.70 29.19 7.46
CA SER A 48 4.49 27.99 7.76
C SER A 48 5.37 28.13 9.00
N ASN A 49 5.87 29.33 9.28
CA ASN A 49 6.60 29.61 10.52
C ASN A 49 5.69 29.59 11.74
N GLU A 50 4.49 30.15 11.64
CA GLU A 50 3.49 30.10 12.73
C GLU A 50 3.04 28.66 12.98
N MET A 51 2.82 27.85 11.94
CA MET A 51 2.51 26.42 12.11
C MET A 51 3.63 25.68 12.86
N LYS A 52 4.89 25.94 12.54
CA LYS A 52 6.04 25.35 13.24
C LYS A 52 6.08 25.77 14.71
N LEU A 53 5.90 27.07 15.00
CA LEU A 53 5.87 27.59 16.37
C LEU A 53 4.70 27.00 17.18
N LEU A 54 3.50 26.99 16.61
CA LEU A 54 2.31 26.39 17.23
C LEU A 54 2.52 24.91 17.51
N SER A 55 3.17 24.17 16.60
CA SER A 55 3.48 22.75 16.80
C SER A 55 4.46 22.56 17.96
N LEU A 56 5.52 23.37 18.03
CA LEU A 56 6.50 23.32 19.12
C LEU A 56 5.87 23.64 20.48
N GLU A 57 5.06 24.69 20.57
CA GLU A 57 4.31 25.06 21.77
C GLU A 57 3.33 23.97 22.18
N PHE A 58 2.60 23.41 21.21
CA PHE A 58 1.67 22.31 21.42
C PHE A 58 2.35 21.08 22.01
N ILE A 59 3.49 20.66 21.45
CA ILE A 59 4.26 19.49 21.92
C ILE A 59 4.71 19.66 23.39
N GLN A 60 4.98 20.89 23.84
CA GLN A 60 5.36 21.15 25.23
C GLN A 60 4.21 20.93 26.22
N THR A 61 2.95 21.01 25.78
CA THR A 61 1.78 20.76 26.64
C THR A 61 1.55 19.28 26.92
N ILE A 62 2.07 18.39 26.05
CA ILE A 62 1.81 16.95 26.07
C ILE A 62 2.59 16.29 27.22
N GLN A 63 1.86 15.51 28.03
CA GLN A 63 2.41 14.69 29.11
C GLN A 63 2.40 13.19 28.75
N PRO A 64 3.22 12.35 29.41
CA PRO A 64 3.13 10.90 29.26
C PRO A 64 1.71 10.37 29.47
N GLY A 65 1.27 9.52 28.55
CA GLY A 65 -0.09 8.95 28.53
C GLY A 65 -1.18 9.86 27.98
N SER A 66 -0.85 11.06 27.46
CA SER A 66 -1.85 11.96 26.86
C SER A 66 -2.56 11.34 25.65
N VAL A 67 -3.80 11.77 25.40
CA VAL A 67 -4.49 11.58 24.12
C VAL A 67 -4.33 12.85 23.31
N VAL A 68 -3.72 12.72 22.13
CA VAL A 68 -3.28 13.84 21.29
C VAL A 68 -3.98 13.77 19.95
N ILE A 69 -4.59 14.88 19.52
CA ILE A 69 -5.21 15.01 18.20
C ILE A 69 -4.50 16.12 17.41
N LEU A 70 -4.12 15.81 16.18
CA LEU A 70 -3.71 16.79 15.19
C LEU A 70 -4.80 16.84 14.11
N TYR A 71 -5.35 18.01 13.86
CA TYR A 71 -6.30 18.24 12.78
C TYR A 71 -5.78 19.36 11.89
N PHE A 72 -5.71 19.10 10.59
CA PHE A 72 -5.36 20.11 9.60
C PHE A 72 -6.35 20.09 8.44
N SER A 73 -6.89 21.26 8.09
CA SER A 73 -7.64 21.50 6.85
C SER A 73 -6.93 22.59 6.04
N GLY A 74 -6.59 22.30 4.78
CA GLY A 74 -5.82 23.24 3.94
C GLY A 74 -5.11 22.58 2.76
N HIS A 75 -4.01 23.16 2.28
CA HIS A 75 -3.15 22.56 1.26
C HIS A 75 -2.02 21.72 1.87
N GLY A 76 -1.81 20.54 1.29
CA GLY A 76 -0.68 19.67 1.58
C GLY A 76 -0.09 19.11 0.30
N ILE A 77 1.20 18.79 0.33
CA ILE A 77 1.97 18.25 -0.78
C ILE A 77 2.86 17.10 -0.30
N GLN A 78 3.24 16.24 -1.22
CA GLN A 78 4.27 15.24 -1.01
C GLN A 78 5.52 15.59 -1.81
N TYR A 79 6.68 15.38 -1.20
CA TYR A 79 7.95 15.27 -1.92
C TYR A 79 8.77 14.10 -1.37
N ASN A 80 9.27 13.23 -2.25
CA ASN A 80 10.08 12.05 -1.90
C ASN A 80 9.47 11.13 -0.82
N GLY A 81 8.14 11.00 -0.81
CA GLY A 81 7.44 10.16 0.19
C GLY A 81 7.18 10.85 1.52
N ILE A 82 7.55 12.13 1.67
CA ILE A 82 7.34 12.93 2.87
C ILE A 82 6.18 13.88 2.64
N ASN A 83 5.30 13.99 3.63
CA ASN A 83 4.13 14.86 3.61
C ASN A 83 4.42 16.20 4.27
N TYR A 84 4.11 17.28 3.56
CA TYR A 84 4.27 18.65 4.02
C TYR A 84 2.94 19.40 3.99
N LEU A 85 2.65 20.15 5.04
CA LEU A 85 1.50 21.06 5.13
C LEU A 85 1.95 22.49 4.81
N LEU A 86 1.18 23.18 3.97
CA LEU A 86 1.51 24.50 3.46
C LEU A 86 0.84 25.62 4.27
N GLY A 87 1.63 26.65 4.58
CA GLY A 87 1.13 27.90 5.15
C GLY A 87 0.51 28.79 4.09
N ILE A 88 -0.32 29.75 4.50
CA ILE A 88 -0.98 30.67 3.57
C ILE A 88 -0.02 31.55 2.75
N ASN A 89 1.24 31.65 3.19
CA ASN A 89 2.29 32.47 2.59
C ASN A 89 3.20 31.71 1.60
N ASP A 90 2.98 30.41 1.38
CA ASP A 90 3.83 29.60 0.51
C ASP A 90 3.47 29.77 -0.97
N ASP A 91 3.45 31.00 -1.47
CA ASP A 91 3.05 31.38 -2.85
C ASP A 91 3.83 30.61 -3.94
N ASN A 92 5.05 30.17 -3.66
CA ASN A 92 5.88 29.38 -4.58
C ASN A 92 6.56 28.26 -3.81
N VAL A 93 6.03 27.04 -3.94
CA VAL A 93 6.68 25.85 -3.39
C VAL A 93 7.98 25.62 -4.15
N VAL A 94 9.11 25.73 -3.46
CA VAL A 94 10.44 25.38 -3.96
C VAL A 94 10.86 24.08 -3.28
N LEU A 95 10.97 23.00 -4.07
CA LEU A 95 11.13 21.65 -3.54
C LEU A 95 12.37 21.48 -2.67
N ASP A 96 13.51 22.05 -3.07
CA ASP A 96 14.77 22.01 -2.33
C ASP A 96 14.74 22.74 -0.97
N ARG A 97 13.64 23.41 -0.64
CA ARG A 97 13.50 24.19 0.59
C ARG A 97 12.31 23.78 1.45
N LEU A 98 11.61 22.70 1.11
CA LEU A 98 10.39 22.27 1.80
C LEU A 98 10.55 22.09 3.30
N ASP A 99 11.67 21.52 3.76
CA ASP A 99 11.93 21.36 5.20
C ASP A 99 11.98 22.72 5.93
N SER A 100 12.45 23.76 5.25
CA SER A 100 12.51 25.12 5.78
C SER A 100 11.22 25.92 5.58
N SER A 101 10.49 25.69 4.49
CA SER A 101 9.34 26.51 4.09
C SER A 101 7.98 25.90 4.39
N ALA A 102 7.87 24.59 4.66
CA ALA A 102 6.61 23.90 4.96
C ALA A 102 6.73 23.07 6.25
N LEU A 103 5.61 22.50 6.70
CA LEU A 103 5.56 21.72 7.94
C LEU A 103 5.55 20.21 7.64
N ASN A 104 6.64 19.51 7.98
CA ASN A 104 6.74 18.06 7.83
C ASN A 104 5.85 17.33 8.85
N VAL A 105 4.89 16.56 8.35
CA VAL A 105 3.93 15.83 9.20
C VAL A 105 4.62 14.75 10.03
N GLN A 106 5.59 14.03 9.46
CA GLN A 106 6.29 12.95 10.15
C GLN A 106 7.13 13.47 11.32
N ASP A 107 7.77 14.64 11.15
CA ASP A 107 8.58 15.25 12.21
C ASP A 107 7.73 15.65 13.43
N ILE A 108 6.51 16.15 13.19
CA ILE A 108 5.58 16.47 14.29
C ILE A 108 5.17 15.19 15.01
N ILE A 109 4.78 14.14 14.27
CA ILE A 109 4.39 12.85 14.85
C ILE A 109 5.55 12.29 15.71
N ASN A 110 6.76 12.26 15.16
CA ASN A 110 7.96 11.80 15.87
C ASN A 110 8.21 12.63 17.13
N SER A 111 8.08 13.95 17.05
CA SER A 111 8.27 14.85 18.19
C SER A 111 7.23 14.63 19.29
N ILE A 112 5.97 14.36 18.93
CA ILE A 112 4.92 13.98 19.87
C ILE A 112 5.24 12.65 20.56
N HIS A 113 5.74 11.65 19.84
CA HIS A 113 6.10 10.35 20.41
C HIS A 113 7.20 10.42 21.48
N THR A 114 8.08 11.44 21.43
CA THR A 114 9.06 11.68 22.51
C THR A 114 8.40 11.92 23.87
N LYS A 115 7.12 12.29 23.90
CA LYS A 115 6.33 12.51 25.12
C LYS A 115 5.61 11.25 25.62
N SER A 116 5.75 10.11 24.94
CA SER A 116 5.08 8.84 25.29
C SER A 116 3.54 8.98 25.41
N PRO A 117 2.84 9.46 24.37
CA PRO A 117 1.38 9.59 24.38
C PRO A 117 0.70 8.20 24.45
N ARG A 118 -0.54 8.17 24.94
CA ARG A 118 -1.41 6.98 24.89
C ARG A 118 -2.05 6.79 23.51
N LEU A 119 -2.34 7.90 22.83
CA LEU A 119 -2.90 7.93 21.48
C LEU A 119 -2.43 9.19 20.77
N VAL A 120 -2.01 9.05 19.52
CA VAL A 120 -1.87 10.16 18.56
C VAL A 120 -2.83 9.93 17.40
N LEU A 121 -3.81 10.80 17.23
CA LEU A 121 -4.73 10.77 16.08
C LEU A 121 -4.44 11.96 15.18
N VAL A 122 -3.98 11.71 13.96
CA VAL A 122 -3.69 12.72 12.95
C VAL A 122 -4.76 12.66 11.88
N ILE A 123 -5.43 13.78 11.63
CA ILE A 123 -6.48 13.90 10.62
C ILE A 123 -6.07 15.00 9.65
N LEU A 124 -5.85 14.62 8.39
CA LEU A 124 -5.43 15.51 7.32
C LEU A 124 -6.58 15.64 6.31
N ASP A 125 -7.32 16.74 6.42
CA ASP A 125 -8.36 17.17 5.49
C ASP A 125 -7.79 18.16 4.47
N ALA A 126 -6.77 17.71 3.74
CA ALA A 126 -5.99 18.57 2.85
C ALA A 126 -6.34 18.39 1.37
N CYS A 127 -6.64 19.50 0.68
CA CYS A 127 -6.90 19.57 -0.76
C CYS A 127 -5.59 19.61 -1.57
N ARG A 128 -5.56 18.88 -2.68
CA ARG A 128 -4.34 18.54 -3.43
C ARG A 128 -4.34 19.20 -4.80
N GLY A 129 -3.73 20.39 -4.88
CA GLY A 129 -3.58 21.14 -6.11
C GLY A 129 -2.86 22.46 -5.84
N TYR A 130 -1.54 22.42 -5.72
CA TYR A 130 -0.73 23.62 -5.56
C TYR A 130 0.28 23.73 -6.71
N GLU A 131 0.37 24.89 -7.34
CA GLU A 131 1.32 25.13 -8.42
C GLU A 131 2.76 25.13 -7.88
N VAL A 132 3.56 24.15 -8.29
CA VAL A 132 4.99 24.04 -7.95
C VAL A 132 5.82 24.58 -9.11
N SER A 133 6.78 25.45 -8.82
CA SER A 133 7.71 26.01 -9.80
C SER A 133 9.12 25.44 -9.60
N ASP A 134 9.68 24.81 -10.64
CA ASP A 134 11.08 24.36 -10.69
C ASP A 134 12.00 25.51 -11.16
N PRO A 135 13.00 25.95 -10.36
CA PRO A 135 13.92 27.01 -10.74
C PRO A 135 14.98 26.60 -11.78
N THR A 136 15.06 25.33 -12.19
CA THR A 136 16.07 24.82 -13.13
C THR A 136 15.66 24.87 -14.61
N GLN A 137 14.40 25.22 -14.92
CA GLN A 137 13.93 25.33 -16.30
C GLN A 137 13.42 26.74 -16.62
N ASP A 138 14.09 27.37 -17.58
CA ASP A 138 13.80 28.69 -18.09
C ASP A 138 12.42 28.69 -18.78
N GLY A 139 11.49 29.50 -18.25
CA GLY A 139 10.29 30.00 -18.92
C GLY A 139 9.37 29.00 -19.62
N SER A 140 8.16 28.84 -19.09
CA SER A 140 6.96 28.31 -19.76
C SER A 140 6.85 26.78 -19.94
N ARG A 141 6.49 26.08 -18.86
CA ARG A 141 5.59 24.91 -18.87
C ARG A 141 5.06 24.69 -17.45
N PHE A 142 3.74 24.78 -17.30
CA PHE A 142 3.05 24.49 -16.05
C PHE A 142 3.14 22.98 -15.78
N TYR A 143 3.99 22.57 -14.84
CA TYR A 143 4.11 21.16 -14.46
C TYR A 143 2.96 20.79 -13.52
N ARG A 144 1.96 20.08 -14.06
CA ARG A 144 0.98 19.32 -13.27
C ARG A 144 1.39 17.85 -13.06
N ARG A 145 2.44 17.37 -13.74
CA ARG A 145 2.97 16.00 -13.68
C ARG A 145 4.40 16.02 -14.21
N GLY A 146 5.39 15.50 -13.47
CA GLY A 146 6.70 15.17 -14.04
C GLY A 146 7.98 15.51 -13.26
N LEU A 147 7.93 16.09 -12.06
CA LEU A 147 9.15 16.17 -11.24
C LEU A 147 9.38 14.85 -10.49
N TYR A 148 10.60 14.30 -10.60
CA TYR A 148 11.05 13.16 -9.79
C TYR A 148 10.80 13.48 -8.30
N GLY A 149 10.01 12.63 -7.63
CA GLY A 149 9.68 12.79 -6.20
C GLY A 149 8.34 13.46 -5.90
N PHE A 150 7.66 14.06 -6.87
CA PHE A 150 6.33 14.66 -6.70
C PHE A 150 5.23 13.70 -7.23
N ARG A 151 4.22 13.38 -6.41
CA ARG A 151 3.00 12.70 -6.85
C ARG A 151 1.77 13.52 -6.47
N ASP A 152 0.65 13.25 -7.14
CA ASP A 152 -0.62 13.92 -6.88
C ASP A 152 -1.17 13.47 -5.51
N GLY A 153 -0.83 14.20 -4.45
CA GLY A 153 -1.41 14.03 -3.13
C GLY A 153 -0.43 13.97 -1.98
N LEU A 154 -0.87 13.38 -0.87
CA LEU A 154 -0.03 13.06 0.28
C LEU A 154 0.35 11.59 0.17
N ALA A 155 1.63 11.29 0.42
CA ALA A 155 2.17 9.95 0.47
C ALA A 155 1.52 9.10 1.57
N PRO A 156 1.49 7.77 1.38
CA PRO A 156 1.24 6.84 2.47
C PRO A 156 2.21 7.09 3.63
N MET A 157 1.72 6.99 4.87
CA MET A 157 2.52 7.15 6.08
C MET A 157 2.41 5.91 6.96
N ARG A 158 3.54 5.44 7.48
CA ARG A 158 3.54 4.40 8.52
C ARG A 158 3.11 5.03 9.84
N ALA A 159 2.03 4.53 10.44
CA ALA A 159 1.63 4.92 11.79
C ALA A 159 2.60 4.29 12.83
N PRO A 160 3.36 5.09 13.62
CA PRO A 160 4.14 4.54 14.74
C PRO A 160 3.20 3.94 15.79
N PRO A 161 3.66 3.11 16.74
CA PRO A 161 2.78 2.51 17.77
C PRO A 161 1.94 3.55 18.51
N ALA A 162 0.68 3.21 18.80
CA ALA A 162 -0.29 4.10 19.44
C ALA A 162 -0.74 5.31 18.57
N THR A 163 -0.70 5.16 17.24
CA THR A 163 -1.05 6.23 16.30
C THR A 163 -2.09 5.79 15.29
N ILE A 164 -2.99 6.72 14.95
CA ILE A 164 -3.85 6.64 13.78
C ILE A 164 -3.57 7.85 12.91
N ILE A 165 -3.33 7.64 11.61
CA ILE A 165 -3.20 8.69 10.61
C ILE A 165 -4.37 8.54 9.63
N VAL A 166 -5.13 9.61 9.43
CA VAL A 166 -6.33 9.63 8.58
C VAL A 166 -6.15 10.69 7.50
N PHE A 167 -6.45 10.29 6.27
CA PHE A 167 -6.52 11.16 5.11
C PHE A 167 -7.99 11.26 4.68
N ALA A 168 -8.49 12.49 4.51
CA ALA A 168 -9.85 12.71 4.06
C ALA A 168 -10.13 12.18 2.64
N CYS A 169 -9.09 11.90 1.85
CA CYS A 169 -9.16 11.29 0.52
C CYS A 169 -8.01 10.28 0.33
N ALA A 170 -8.18 9.30 -0.55
CA ALA A 170 -7.26 8.18 -0.74
C ALA A 170 -5.88 8.62 -1.25
N GLU A 171 -4.91 7.71 -1.12
CA GLU A 171 -3.54 7.86 -1.62
C GLU A 171 -3.52 8.19 -3.12
N ASP A 172 -2.62 9.06 -3.56
CA ASP A 172 -2.38 9.36 -4.98
C ASP A 172 -3.63 9.80 -5.81
N GLU A 173 -4.74 10.17 -5.15
CA GLU A 173 -6.00 10.61 -5.78
C GLU A 173 -6.27 12.11 -5.61
N PHE A 174 -6.92 12.70 -6.63
CA PHE A 174 -7.38 14.09 -6.70
C PHE A 174 -8.82 14.21 -6.20
N SER A 175 -9.06 15.03 -5.16
CA SER A 175 -10.41 15.52 -4.86
C SER A 175 -10.36 16.99 -4.47
N SER A 176 -11.20 17.81 -5.08
CA SER A 176 -11.64 19.08 -4.49
C SER A 176 -12.69 18.74 -3.44
N SER A 177 -12.58 19.29 -2.22
CA SER A 177 -13.66 19.10 -1.25
C SER A 177 -14.95 19.74 -1.78
N VAL A 178 -16.04 18.99 -1.74
CA VAL A 178 -17.37 19.57 -1.91
C VAL A 178 -17.74 20.20 -0.57
N SER A 179 -18.04 21.50 -0.56
CA SER A 179 -18.55 22.16 0.64
C SER A 179 -19.97 21.68 0.90
N MET A 180 -20.22 21.14 2.09
CA MET A 180 -21.54 20.79 2.57
C MET A 180 -22.21 22.04 3.15
N ASN A 181 -23.38 22.38 2.61
CA ASN A 181 -24.15 23.57 2.99
C ASN A 181 -23.34 24.88 2.94
N ASP A 182 -22.40 24.98 2.00
CA ASP A 182 -21.46 26.10 1.86
C ASP A 182 -20.65 26.43 3.14
N ARG A 183 -20.50 25.45 4.06
CA ARG A 183 -19.85 25.68 5.34
C ARG A 183 -18.63 24.80 5.60
N ASN A 184 -18.79 23.47 5.62
CA ASN A 184 -17.75 22.52 6.00
C ASN A 184 -17.37 21.61 4.84
N SER A 185 -16.16 21.05 4.84
CA SER A 185 -15.82 19.98 3.89
C SER A 185 -16.73 18.75 4.09
N LEU A 186 -16.96 17.96 3.04
CA LEU A 186 -17.72 16.71 3.12
C LEU A 186 -17.18 15.76 4.19
N TYR A 187 -15.85 15.60 4.28
CA TYR A 187 -15.24 14.76 5.29
C TYR A 187 -15.49 15.31 6.70
N THR A 188 -15.28 16.61 6.91
CA THR A 188 -15.48 17.25 8.22
C THR A 188 -16.94 17.20 8.65
N PHE A 189 -17.87 17.39 7.71
CA PHE A 189 -19.30 17.25 7.97
C PHE A 189 -19.64 15.89 8.60
N HIS A 190 -19.12 14.79 8.05
CA HIS A 190 -19.33 13.45 8.60
C HIS A 190 -18.50 13.18 9.85
N LEU A 191 -17.27 13.71 9.94
CA LEU A 191 -16.43 13.60 11.13
C LEU A 191 -17.15 14.15 12.37
N LEU A 192 -17.75 15.34 12.26
CA LEU A 192 -18.47 16.00 13.36
C LEU A 192 -19.68 15.20 13.85
N ARG A 193 -20.28 14.36 13.00
CA ARG A 193 -21.43 13.50 13.38
C ARG A 193 -21.02 12.28 14.19
N HIS A 194 -19.82 11.75 13.94
CA HIS A 194 -19.38 10.48 14.52
C HIS A 194 -18.37 10.64 15.65
N LEU A 195 -17.57 11.71 15.69
CA LEU A 195 -16.43 11.83 16.61
C LEU A 195 -16.83 11.78 18.09
N CYS A 196 -18.04 12.22 18.43
CA CYS A 196 -18.57 12.22 19.79
C CYS A 196 -19.31 10.93 20.17
N THR A 197 -19.28 9.89 19.33
CA THR A 197 -19.97 8.62 19.61
C THR A 197 -19.42 7.97 20.87
N ALA A 198 -20.25 7.89 21.91
CA ALA A 198 -19.85 7.36 23.20
C ALA A 198 -19.55 5.86 23.15
N ASN A 199 -18.57 5.44 23.95
CA ASN A 199 -18.17 4.03 24.13
C ASN A 199 -17.88 3.29 22.83
N THR A 200 -17.47 4.01 21.80
CA THR A 200 -17.10 3.45 20.50
C THR A 200 -15.60 3.60 20.31
N ASP A 201 -14.97 2.51 19.91
CA ASP A 201 -13.55 2.50 19.55
C ASP A 201 -13.29 3.49 18.41
N ILE A 202 -12.22 4.26 18.51
CA ILE A 202 -11.89 5.32 17.56
C ILE A 202 -11.68 4.78 16.14
N ASP A 203 -11.16 3.57 15.99
CA ASP A 203 -11.05 2.90 14.68
C ASP A 203 -12.43 2.67 14.07
N GLN A 204 -13.42 2.27 14.88
CA GLN A 204 -14.80 2.10 14.41
C GLN A 204 -15.50 3.44 14.11
N VAL A 205 -15.24 4.49 14.91
CA VAL A 205 -15.74 5.85 14.63
C VAL A 205 -15.26 6.30 13.25
N LEU A 206 -13.97 6.15 12.96
CA LEU A 206 -13.39 6.56 11.67
C LEU A 206 -13.88 5.71 10.50
N LYS A 207 -14.12 4.40 10.71
CA LYS A 207 -14.80 3.54 9.70
C LYS A 207 -16.20 4.05 9.38
N ASN A 208 -16.96 4.49 10.38
CA ASN A 208 -18.30 5.04 10.16
C ASN A 208 -18.25 6.35 9.37
N VAL A 209 -17.29 7.24 9.68
CA VAL A 209 -17.03 8.46 8.91
C VAL A 209 -16.75 8.12 7.45
N ALA A 210 -15.80 7.22 7.19
CA ALA A 210 -15.44 6.82 5.82
C ALA A 210 -16.63 6.24 5.05
N ALA A 211 -17.42 5.37 5.70
CA ALA A 211 -18.57 4.74 5.07
C ALA A 211 -19.70 5.74 4.77
N ASP A 212 -19.92 6.75 5.62
CA ASP A 212 -20.92 7.79 5.39
C ASP A 212 -20.47 8.80 4.33
N VAL A 213 -19.17 9.16 4.28
CA VAL A 213 -18.61 9.96 3.18
C VAL A 213 -18.80 9.25 1.84
N GLN A 214 -18.50 7.95 1.76
CA GLN A 214 -18.66 7.18 0.51
C GLN A 214 -20.13 7.03 0.08
N ARG A 215 -21.06 6.95 1.05
CA ARG A 215 -22.51 6.83 0.77
C ARG A 215 -23.21 8.16 0.55
N ASP A 216 -22.54 9.30 0.81
CA ASP A 216 -23.16 10.61 0.67
C ASP A 216 -23.46 10.94 -0.80
N PRO A 217 -24.71 11.30 -1.16
CA PRO A 217 -25.05 11.69 -2.52
C PRO A 217 -24.25 12.89 -3.05
N MET A 218 -23.70 13.73 -2.18
CA MET A 218 -22.84 14.85 -2.54
C MET A 218 -21.38 14.44 -2.78
N ASN A 219 -21.04 13.16 -2.61
CA ASN A 219 -19.72 12.63 -2.93
C ASN A 219 -19.53 12.34 -4.44
N PHE A 220 -19.92 13.29 -5.30
CA PHE A 220 -19.81 13.14 -6.76
C PHE A 220 -18.34 13.12 -7.25
N LEU A 221 -17.40 13.56 -6.42
CA LEU A 221 -15.96 13.50 -6.68
C LEU A 221 -15.30 12.21 -6.16
N ARG A 222 -16.11 11.25 -5.69
CA ARG A 222 -15.66 9.93 -5.23
C ARG A 222 -14.53 10.01 -4.18
N GLN A 223 -14.64 10.94 -3.24
CA GLN A 223 -13.77 11.03 -2.07
C GLN A 223 -13.83 9.70 -1.29
N VAL A 224 -12.67 9.06 -1.12
CA VAL A 224 -12.51 7.84 -0.33
C VAL A 224 -11.59 8.11 0.86
N PRO A 225 -12.11 8.32 2.07
CA PRO A 225 -11.25 8.51 3.24
C PRO A 225 -10.45 7.23 3.55
N PHE A 226 -9.17 7.40 3.89
CA PHE A 226 -8.26 6.30 4.17
C PHE A 226 -7.56 6.49 5.51
N ARG A 227 -7.15 5.39 6.17
CA ARG A 227 -6.46 5.46 7.47
C ARG A 227 -5.40 4.38 7.64
N TYR A 228 -4.33 4.72 8.37
CA TYR A 228 -3.36 3.78 8.92
C TYR A 228 -3.49 3.78 10.43
N SER A 229 -3.68 2.59 11.02
CA SER A 229 -3.79 2.41 12.47
C SER A 229 -2.75 1.41 12.96
N SER A 230 -2.09 1.75 14.06
CA SER A 230 -1.20 0.87 14.82
C SER A 230 -1.72 0.63 16.25
N LEU A 231 -3.01 0.89 16.48
CA LEU A 231 -3.62 0.63 17.77
C LEU A 231 -3.78 -0.86 18.00
N ASN A 232 -3.25 -1.33 19.13
CA ASN A 232 -3.36 -2.73 19.52
C ASN A 232 -4.49 -2.97 20.53
N GLU A 233 -5.09 -1.89 21.04
CA GLU A 233 -6.15 -1.92 22.04
C GLU A 233 -7.22 -0.89 21.69
N PRO A 234 -8.50 -1.16 21.95
CA PRO A 234 -9.57 -0.21 21.66
C PRO A 234 -9.46 1.05 22.54
N ILE A 235 -9.61 2.23 21.92
CA ILE A 235 -9.59 3.52 22.61
C ILE A 235 -10.85 4.30 22.27
N CYS A 236 -11.66 4.59 23.30
CA CYS A 236 -12.82 5.48 23.17
C CYS A 236 -12.43 6.92 23.52
N LEU A 237 -12.76 7.89 22.65
CA LEU A 237 -12.54 9.31 22.95
C LEU A 237 -13.56 9.86 23.98
N VAL A 238 -14.75 9.26 24.01
CA VAL A 238 -15.85 9.54 24.94
C VAL A 238 -16.22 8.24 25.65
N GLY A 239 -16.01 8.16 26.97
CA GLY A 239 -16.36 7.01 27.81
C GLY A 239 -17.18 7.43 29.02
N TYR A 240 -17.85 6.47 29.69
CA TYR A 240 -18.64 6.73 30.89
C TYR A 240 -17.83 7.44 32.00
N SER A 241 -18.30 8.61 32.41
CA SER A 241 -17.93 9.24 33.68
C SER A 241 -18.65 8.52 34.83
N GLY A 242 -17.98 7.55 35.44
CA GLY A 242 -18.33 7.05 36.77
C GLY A 242 -18.63 5.55 36.85
N MET A 243 -17.60 4.76 37.15
CA MET A 243 -17.56 3.74 38.21
C MET A 243 -16.21 2.99 38.09
N ASN A 244 -15.59 2.74 39.24
CA ASN A 244 -14.32 2.06 39.41
C ASN A 244 -14.13 0.88 38.43
N SER A 245 -13.10 0.92 37.59
CA SER A 245 -12.55 -0.32 37.04
C SER A 245 -12.09 -1.19 38.21
N PRO A 246 -12.52 -2.46 38.34
CA PRO A 246 -11.87 -3.36 39.26
C PRO A 246 -10.43 -3.56 38.78
N MET A 247 -9.47 -3.34 39.68
CA MET A 247 -8.09 -3.75 39.49
C MET A 247 -8.07 -5.23 39.09
N THR A 248 -7.42 -5.55 37.98
CA THR A 248 -7.01 -6.91 37.66
C THR A 248 -6.09 -7.40 38.79
N PRO A 249 -6.37 -8.53 39.46
CA PRO A 249 -5.45 -9.04 40.47
C PRO A 249 -4.21 -9.60 39.77
N MET A 250 -3.04 -9.09 40.16
CA MET A 250 -1.76 -9.75 39.97
C MET A 250 -1.81 -11.11 40.71
N LEU A 251 -1.93 -12.21 39.98
CA LEU A 251 -1.72 -13.55 40.51
C LEU A 251 -0.30 -13.99 40.17
N GLY A 252 0.57 -13.87 41.17
CA GLY A 252 1.88 -14.51 41.17
C GLY A 252 1.72 -16.02 41.23
N TYR A 253 2.43 -16.73 40.36
CA TYR A 253 2.54 -18.18 40.38
C TYR A 253 3.86 -18.57 41.04
N GLN A 254 3.78 -19.02 42.30
CA GLN A 254 4.77 -19.84 42.98
C GLN A 254 4.16 -21.22 43.26
N GLY A 255 4.97 -22.26 43.04
CA GLY A 255 4.85 -23.51 43.78
C GLY A 255 4.05 -24.62 43.10
N GLY A 256 4.75 -25.72 42.82
CA GLY A 256 4.16 -26.97 42.34
C GLY A 256 3.56 -27.82 43.46
N TYR A 257 3.06 -28.99 43.08
CA TYR A 257 3.35 -30.32 43.62
C TYR A 257 2.43 -31.32 42.88
N GLY A 258 3.02 -32.44 42.46
CA GLY A 258 2.38 -33.45 41.61
C GLY A 258 1.67 -34.57 42.36
N TYR A 259 1.79 -35.77 41.75
CA TYR A 259 1.29 -37.13 42.07
C TYR A 259 0.31 -37.59 40.97
N HIS A 260 0.27 -38.82 40.46
CA HIS A 260 1.14 -40.00 40.41
C HIS A 260 0.33 -41.06 39.64
N SER A 261 0.92 -41.92 38.80
CA SER A 261 0.35 -43.26 38.53
C SER A 261 1.34 -44.18 37.81
N MET A 262 1.87 -45.15 38.58
CA MET A 262 2.30 -46.55 38.30
C MET A 262 2.47 -46.99 36.83
N SER A 263 3.66 -47.42 36.36
CA SER A 263 4.51 -48.59 36.66
C SER A 263 4.22 -49.83 35.78
N LEU A 264 5.26 -50.38 35.13
CA LEU A 264 5.72 -51.79 35.16
C LEU A 264 6.51 -52.14 33.88
N PHE A 265 7.84 -52.38 34.00
CA PHE A 265 8.51 -53.68 33.82
C PHE A 265 10.04 -53.52 33.79
N ASP A 266 10.70 -54.32 34.62
CA ASP A 266 12.15 -54.50 34.79
C ASP A 266 12.82 -55.22 33.60
N THR A 267 14.13 -55.00 33.36
CA THR A 267 15.22 -55.93 33.73
C THR A 267 16.56 -55.60 33.04
N HIS A 268 17.62 -55.57 33.87
CA HIS A 268 19.04 -55.95 33.70
C HIS A 268 19.79 -55.69 32.36
N GLN A 269 20.85 -54.86 32.29
CA GLN A 269 22.23 -54.99 32.84
C GLN A 269 23.16 -55.80 31.92
N GLU A 270 24.16 -55.15 31.30
CA GLU A 270 25.60 -55.50 31.39
C GLU A 270 26.48 -54.65 30.42
N ASP A 271 27.68 -54.40 30.93
CA ASP A 271 28.76 -53.51 30.48
C ASP A 271 29.49 -53.98 29.21
N THR A 272 30.16 -53.05 28.50
CA THR A 272 31.61 -53.12 28.22
C THR A 272 32.11 -51.80 27.62
N ASP A 273 33.28 -51.40 28.12
CA ASP A 273 34.15 -50.29 27.72
C ASP A 273 34.56 -50.35 26.23
N ASP A 274 34.77 -49.19 25.59
CA ASP A 274 36.12 -48.73 25.18
C ASP A 274 36.10 -47.54 24.19
N GLU A 275 37.03 -46.64 24.49
CA GLU A 275 37.77 -45.70 23.65
C GLU A 275 37.17 -44.34 23.21
N GLU A 276 37.96 -43.34 23.60
CA GLU A 276 37.91 -41.91 23.34
C GLU A 276 38.08 -41.61 21.84
N ASP A 277 37.31 -40.63 21.33
CA ASP A 277 37.94 -39.64 20.46
C ASP A 277 37.22 -38.28 20.55
N ASN A 278 38.01 -37.26 20.86
CA ASN A 278 37.59 -35.88 21.00
C ASN A 278 37.24 -35.29 19.63
N ASN A 279 35.99 -34.86 19.43
CA ASN A 279 35.77 -33.71 18.56
C ASN A 279 34.64 -32.82 19.07
N VAL A 280 34.99 -31.58 19.36
CA VAL A 280 34.12 -30.51 19.83
C VAL A 280 33.16 -30.15 18.69
N GLN A 281 31.98 -30.77 18.66
CA GLN A 281 30.83 -30.28 17.91
C GLN A 281 29.93 -29.50 18.87
N LYS A 282 29.78 -28.20 18.58
CA LYS A 282 28.75 -27.37 19.19
C LYS A 282 27.40 -28.04 18.94
N GLN A 283 26.72 -28.36 20.04
CA GLN A 283 25.40 -28.96 20.08
C GLN A 283 24.41 -28.12 19.27
N GLU A 284 23.93 -28.70 18.17
CA GLU A 284 22.58 -28.46 17.67
C GLU A 284 21.57 -28.97 18.72
N PRO A 285 20.48 -28.25 19.00
CA PRO A 285 19.43 -28.79 19.84
C PRO A 285 18.59 -29.78 19.03
N THR A 286 18.81 -31.07 19.23
CA THR A 286 17.85 -32.12 18.87
C THR A 286 17.04 -32.51 20.10
N ASP A 287 15.76 -32.09 20.15
CA ASP A 287 14.67 -32.97 20.57
C ASP A 287 13.30 -32.35 20.17
N GLY A 288 12.43 -33.18 19.60
CA GLY A 288 11.08 -32.85 19.12
C GLY A 288 10.97 -32.76 17.60
N GLY A 289 10.79 -33.90 16.92
CA GLY A 289 10.45 -33.95 15.50
C GLY A 289 9.11 -33.30 15.22
N ASP A 290 9.13 -32.00 14.97
CA ASP A 290 8.03 -31.26 14.38
C ASP A 290 8.06 -31.50 12.86
N ASP A 291 6.97 -32.02 12.28
CA ASP A 291 6.84 -32.25 10.82
C ASP A 291 6.85 -30.91 10.06
N ILE A 292 8.06 -30.38 9.81
CA ILE A 292 8.27 -29.20 8.99
C ILE A 292 8.06 -29.61 7.52
N ALA A 293 7.03 -29.04 6.90
CA ALA A 293 6.66 -29.33 5.53
C ALA A 293 7.52 -28.53 4.53
N PHE A 294 7.93 -27.32 4.92
CA PHE A 294 8.60 -26.37 4.06
C PHE A 294 9.55 -25.44 4.84
N ILE A 295 10.77 -25.31 4.35
CA ILE A 295 11.79 -24.35 4.82
C ILE A 295 12.41 -23.67 3.61
N ALA A 296 12.49 -22.34 3.60
CA ALA A 296 13.26 -21.62 2.62
C ALA A 296 13.99 -20.41 3.22
N LYS A 297 15.21 -20.14 2.76
CA LYS A 297 16.02 -19.01 3.22
C LYS A 297 16.39 -18.07 2.08
N LEU A 298 16.25 -16.76 2.30
CA LEU A 298 16.75 -15.71 1.41
C LEU A 298 17.69 -14.77 2.16
N LYS A 299 18.68 -14.22 1.44
CA LYS A 299 19.60 -13.20 1.97
C LYS A 299 18.94 -11.85 2.24
N SER A 300 17.91 -11.53 1.46
CA SER A 300 17.29 -10.22 1.40
C SER A 300 15.78 -10.38 1.36
N SER A 301 15.11 -10.01 2.46
CA SER A 301 13.65 -9.96 2.56
C SER A 301 13.03 -9.02 1.53
N ARG A 302 13.80 -8.02 1.07
CA ARG A 302 13.41 -7.07 0.02
C ARG A 302 13.16 -7.73 -1.32
N THR A 303 13.90 -8.79 -1.65
CA THR A 303 13.67 -9.53 -2.90
C THR A 303 12.27 -10.12 -2.91
N LEU A 304 11.85 -10.73 -1.80
CA LEU A 304 10.51 -11.26 -1.68
C LEU A 304 9.47 -10.13 -1.60
N ALA A 305 9.71 -9.11 -0.78
CA ALA A 305 8.77 -8.00 -0.61
C ALA A 305 8.53 -7.19 -1.90
N SER A 306 9.56 -6.96 -2.71
CA SER A 306 9.43 -6.20 -3.97
C SER A 306 8.58 -6.94 -4.98
N ILE A 307 8.78 -8.26 -5.12
CA ILE A 307 7.98 -9.13 -5.99
C ILE A 307 6.54 -9.16 -5.50
N LEU A 308 6.30 -9.39 -4.20
CA LEU A 308 4.94 -9.44 -3.64
C LEU A 308 4.18 -8.13 -3.76
N LYS A 309 4.84 -6.99 -3.61
CA LYS A 309 4.25 -5.66 -3.83
C LYS A 309 3.72 -5.49 -5.25
N THR A 310 4.29 -6.18 -6.24
CA THR A 310 3.80 -6.07 -7.62
C THR A 310 2.41 -6.62 -7.76
N ILE A 311 2.09 -7.75 -7.12
CA ILE A 311 0.80 -8.44 -7.19
C ILE A 311 -0.16 -8.08 -6.04
N HIS A 312 0.17 -7.07 -5.23
CA HIS A 312 -0.65 -6.67 -4.09
C HIS A 312 -1.81 -5.76 -4.53
N PHE A 313 -2.88 -6.37 -5.04
CA PHE A 313 -4.12 -5.70 -5.44
C PHE A 313 -5.39 -6.27 -4.78
N ALA A 314 -5.24 -7.30 -3.93
CA ALA A 314 -6.26 -7.82 -3.04
C ALA A 314 -5.63 -8.20 -1.69
N ASP A 315 -6.47 -8.30 -0.65
CA ASP A 315 -6.03 -8.50 0.74
C ASP A 315 -5.42 -9.88 0.96
N ASP A 316 -5.98 -10.90 0.30
CA ASP A 316 -5.62 -12.30 0.51
C ASP A 316 -4.80 -12.84 -0.67
N ALA A 317 -3.83 -13.70 -0.33
CA ALA A 317 -2.99 -14.38 -1.30
C ALA A 317 -2.89 -15.87 -0.96
N ILE A 318 -2.66 -16.67 -1.99
CA ILE A 318 -2.48 -18.12 -1.87
C ILE A 318 -1.01 -18.41 -2.06
N PHE A 319 -0.41 -19.05 -1.06
CA PHE A 319 0.95 -19.54 -1.08
C PHE A 319 0.97 -20.96 -1.61
N CYS A 320 1.86 -21.25 -2.57
CA CYS A 320 2.13 -22.59 -3.05
C CYS A 320 3.64 -22.85 -3.06
N ALA A 321 4.12 -23.78 -2.24
CA ALA A 321 5.49 -24.28 -2.34
C ALA A 321 5.56 -25.48 -3.28
N LEU A 322 6.35 -25.35 -4.35
CA LEU A 322 6.53 -26.33 -5.40
C LEU A 322 7.99 -26.81 -5.43
N PRO A 323 8.31 -27.98 -6.01
CA PRO A 323 9.70 -28.42 -6.16
C PRO A 323 10.58 -27.44 -6.96
N THR A 324 9.97 -26.64 -7.84
CA THR A 324 10.64 -25.65 -8.69
C THR A 324 10.73 -24.26 -8.09
N GLY A 325 10.00 -23.98 -7.00
CA GLY A 325 10.02 -22.68 -6.33
C GLY A 325 8.72 -22.35 -5.61
N ILE A 326 8.57 -21.09 -5.22
CA ILE A 326 7.35 -20.57 -4.60
C ILE A 326 6.48 -19.91 -5.67
N LYS A 327 5.20 -20.26 -5.72
CA LYS A 327 4.17 -19.55 -6.49
C LYS A 327 3.22 -18.87 -5.51
N ILE A 328 3.00 -17.56 -5.68
CA ILE A 328 2.02 -16.80 -4.91
C ILE A 328 0.97 -16.25 -5.86
N ILE A 329 -0.30 -16.46 -5.51
CA ILE A 329 -1.45 -16.16 -6.35
C ILE A 329 -2.34 -15.16 -5.63
N VAL A 330 -2.73 -14.08 -6.31
CA VAL A 330 -3.66 -13.06 -5.83
C VAL A 330 -4.78 -12.93 -6.85
N GLU A 331 -6.02 -12.84 -6.37
CA GLU A 331 -7.23 -12.83 -7.19
C GLU A 331 -8.15 -11.70 -6.76
N ASP A 332 -8.76 -10.99 -7.71
CA ASP A 332 -9.84 -10.01 -7.44
C ASP A 332 -11.08 -10.33 -8.27
N LYS A 333 -12.23 -10.47 -7.58
CA LYS A 333 -13.60 -10.57 -8.13
C LYS A 333 -13.78 -11.47 -9.36
N GLN A 334 -13.03 -12.57 -9.45
CA GLN A 334 -13.09 -13.54 -10.55
C GLN A 334 -12.68 -13.03 -11.96
N CYS A 335 -12.14 -11.80 -12.08
CA CYS A 335 -11.76 -11.25 -13.40
C CYS A 335 -10.25 -11.06 -13.59
N VAL A 336 -9.47 -11.13 -12.50
CA VAL A 336 -8.02 -10.92 -12.53
C VAL A 336 -7.34 -11.94 -11.65
N GLN A 337 -6.25 -12.52 -12.15
CA GLN A 337 -5.32 -13.31 -11.35
C GLN A 337 -3.89 -12.84 -11.60
N GLY A 338 -3.20 -12.51 -10.51
CA GLY A 338 -1.78 -12.17 -10.47
C GLY A 338 -1.00 -13.31 -9.85
N ASN A 339 0.06 -13.74 -10.52
CA ASN A 339 0.92 -14.84 -10.11
C ASN A 339 2.36 -14.33 -10.00
N ALA A 340 2.98 -14.47 -8.84
CA ALA A 340 4.43 -14.30 -8.69
C ALA A 340 5.08 -15.68 -8.56
N PHE A 341 6.06 -15.97 -9.42
CA PHE A 341 6.86 -17.18 -9.32
C PHE A 341 8.32 -16.85 -8.99
N ILE A 342 8.80 -17.44 -7.91
CA ILE A 342 10.16 -17.28 -7.39
C ILE A 342 10.85 -18.63 -7.45
N ASP A 343 11.79 -18.76 -8.37
CA ASP A 343 12.54 -19.99 -8.64
C ASP A 343 13.44 -20.40 -7.45
N THR A 344 13.59 -21.70 -7.20
CA THR A 344 14.45 -22.22 -6.11
C THR A 344 15.88 -21.67 -6.12
N ARG A 345 16.41 -21.28 -7.28
CA ARG A 345 17.75 -20.68 -7.43
C ARG A 345 17.90 -19.31 -6.76
N VAL A 346 16.80 -18.62 -6.45
CA VAL A 346 16.82 -17.35 -5.71
C VAL A 346 17.21 -17.56 -4.25
N PHE A 347 16.78 -18.68 -3.67
CA PHE A 347 16.97 -19.02 -2.25
C PHE A 347 18.41 -19.48 -1.96
N GLU A 348 18.84 -19.35 -0.70
CA GLU A 348 20.08 -19.94 -0.20
C GLU A 348 19.90 -21.42 0.13
N SER A 349 18.78 -21.74 0.77
CA SER A 349 18.30 -23.08 1.02
C SER A 349 16.82 -23.16 0.71
N TYR A 350 16.40 -24.32 0.20
CA TYR A 350 15.02 -24.60 -0.14
C TYR A 350 14.76 -26.09 0.10
N GLU A 351 13.98 -26.39 1.12
CA GLU A 351 13.64 -27.74 1.55
C GLU A 351 12.13 -27.88 1.52
N LEU A 352 11.66 -28.86 0.75
CA LEU A 352 10.25 -29.14 0.57
C LEU A 352 10.06 -30.65 0.74
N THR A 353 9.39 -31.06 1.81
CA THR A 353 9.09 -32.48 2.04
C THR A 353 7.79 -32.89 1.35
N LYS A 354 6.80 -31.99 1.32
CA LYS A 354 5.51 -32.15 0.65
C LYS A 354 5.06 -30.83 0.04
N GLN A 355 4.23 -30.88 -1.01
CA GLN A 355 3.63 -29.66 -1.56
C GLN A 355 2.77 -28.98 -0.48
N VAL A 356 3.01 -27.69 -0.29
CA VAL A 356 2.31 -26.88 0.70
C VAL A 356 1.46 -25.86 -0.04
N ARG A 357 0.19 -25.77 0.35
CA ARG A 357 -0.74 -24.76 -0.13
C ARG A 357 -1.59 -24.23 1.01
N PHE A 358 -1.65 -22.91 1.16
CA PHE A 358 -2.48 -22.23 2.14
C PHE A 358 -2.75 -20.79 1.73
N ARG A 359 -3.77 -20.17 2.31
CA ARG A 359 -4.06 -18.75 2.12
C ARG A 359 -3.56 -17.91 3.29
N PHE A 360 -3.21 -16.65 3.04
CA PHE A 360 -2.74 -15.71 4.07
C PHE A 360 -3.11 -14.27 3.69
N HIS A 361 -3.16 -13.38 4.68
CA HIS A 361 -3.30 -11.95 4.44
C HIS A 361 -1.99 -11.36 3.91
N LEU A 362 -1.96 -10.96 2.65
CA LEU A 362 -0.76 -10.50 1.93
C LEU A 362 -0.14 -9.27 2.59
N GLU A 363 -0.97 -8.32 2.98
CA GLU A 363 -0.54 -7.10 3.67
C GLU A 363 0.18 -7.40 4.99
N THR A 364 -0.24 -8.45 5.71
CA THR A 364 0.44 -8.87 6.95
C THR A 364 1.85 -9.39 6.66
N VAL A 365 2.00 -10.26 5.65
CA VAL A 365 3.32 -10.75 5.22
C VAL A 365 4.20 -9.61 4.75
N LEU A 366 3.68 -8.68 3.95
CA LEU A 366 4.44 -7.52 3.48
C LEU A 366 4.92 -6.65 4.65
N ASN A 367 4.10 -6.45 5.68
CA ASN A 367 4.49 -5.71 6.87
C ASN A 367 5.60 -6.42 7.65
N CYS A 368 5.51 -7.75 7.81
CA CYS A 368 6.57 -8.55 8.44
C CYS A 368 7.88 -8.50 7.65
N LEU A 369 7.83 -8.60 6.31
CA LEU A 369 9.03 -8.56 5.47
C LEU A 369 9.75 -7.21 5.50
N ASN A 370 9.03 -6.13 5.82
CA ASN A 370 9.55 -4.76 5.93
C ASN A 370 9.71 -4.28 7.38
N ILE A 371 9.75 -5.19 8.37
CA ILE A 371 9.74 -4.82 9.80
C ILE A 371 10.91 -3.91 10.20
N PHE A 372 12.10 -4.18 9.66
CA PHE A 372 13.34 -3.42 9.86
C PHE A 372 13.38 -2.10 9.07
N GLY A 373 12.40 -1.87 8.19
CA GLY A 373 12.33 -0.67 7.36
C GLY A 373 13.36 -0.66 6.22
N ILE A 374 13.46 0.51 5.57
CA ILE A 374 14.47 0.79 4.55
C ILE A 374 15.31 1.94 5.12
N PRO A 375 16.52 1.66 5.65
CA PRO A 375 17.38 2.73 6.11
C PRO A 375 17.77 3.59 4.92
N LEU A 376 17.76 4.90 5.12
CA LEU A 376 18.15 5.88 4.09
C LEU A 376 19.54 6.41 4.41
N ASP A 377 20.33 6.63 3.36
CA ASP A 377 21.59 7.32 3.46
C ASP A 377 21.32 8.74 3.99
N PRO A 378 21.97 9.16 5.08
CA PRO A 378 21.68 10.43 5.72
C PRO A 378 22.07 11.67 4.88
N VAL A 379 22.80 11.49 3.78
CA VAL A 379 23.25 12.57 2.89
C VAL A 379 22.52 12.54 1.55
N THR A 380 22.39 11.36 0.94
CA THR A 380 21.73 11.23 -0.37
C THR A 380 20.24 10.94 -0.26
N HIS A 381 19.74 10.57 0.93
CA HIS A 381 18.40 10.05 1.16
C HIS A 381 18.04 8.83 0.30
N GLU A 382 19.04 8.17 -0.29
CA GLU A 382 18.87 6.95 -1.06
C GLU A 382 18.80 5.72 -0.12
N PRO A 383 18.05 4.67 -0.46
CA PRO A 383 18.01 3.43 0.30
C PRO A 383 19.42 2.83 0.50
N LEU A 384 19.82 2.65 1.76
CA LEU A 384 21.02 1.90 2.10
C LEU A 384 20.81 0.40 1.82
N PRO A 385 21.83 -0.27 1.27
CA PRO A 385 21.82 -1.73 1.16
C PRO A 385 21.96 -2.33 2.57
N THR A 386 20.85 -2.82 3.10
CA THR A 386 20.80 -3.70 4.26
C THR A 386 20.33 -5.08 3.83
N ASN A 387 21.01 -6.09 4.37
CA ASN A 387 20.78 -7.47 3.99
C ASN A 387 19.99 -8.12 5.12
N VAL A 388 18.68 -7.88 5.12
CA VAL A 388 17.78 -8.54 6.07
C VAL A 388 17.56 -9.96 5.58
N ALA A 389 18.22 -10.93 6.20
CA ALA A 389 18.00 -12.33 5.88
C ALA A 389 16.60 -12.75 6.35
N VAL A 390 15.93 -13.60 5.59
CA VAL A 390 14.62 -14.14 5.95
C VAL A 390 14.61 -15.66 5.80
N GLN A 391 14.09 -16.35 6.80
CA GLN A 391 13.76 -17.77 6.74
C GLN A 391 12.24 -17.92 6.85
N ILE A 392 11.68 -18.78 6.01
CA ILE A 392 10.24 -19.04 5.88
C ILE A 392 10.02 -20.49 6.29
N HIS A 393 9.31 -20.72 7.38
CA HIS A 393 9.02 -22.06 7.89
C HIS A 393 7.50 -22.30 7.88
N TYR A 394 7.10 -23.48 7.45
CA TYR A 394 5.72 -23.93 7.53
C TYR A 394 5.63 -25.41 7.90
N ARG A 395 4.71 -25.72 8.82
CA ARG A 395 4.46 -27.06 9.37
C ARG A 395 3.21 -27.66 8.76
N GLU A 396 3.14 -28.99 8.69
CA GLU A 396 2.18 -29.73 7.86
C GLU A 396 0.68 -29.41 8.13
N ASN A 397 0.29 -29.03 9.35
CA ASN A 397 -1.12 -28.77 9.65
C ASN A 397 -1.53 -27.33 9.31
N GLN A 398 -2.65 -27.18 8.58
CA GLN A 398 -3.30 -25.89 8.26
C GLN A 398 -3.67 -25.02 9.47
N THR A 399 -3.56 -25.54 10.69
CA THR A 399 -3.73 -24.76 11.92
C THR A 399 -2.46 -24.04 12.37
N HIS A 400 -1.29 -24.42 11.85
CA HIS A 400 -0.03 -23.80 12.22
C HIS A 400 0.18 -22.49 11.45
N PRO A 401 0.65 -21.43 12.14
CA PRO A 401 0.96 -20.18 11.48
C PRO A 401 2.16 -20.34 10.54
N LEU A 402 2.19 -19.53 9.49
CA LEU A 402 3.39 -19.26 8.71
C LEU A 402 4.39 -18.54 9.62
N GLN A 403 5.60 -19.08 9.74
CA GLN A 403 6.64 -18.48 10.58
C GLN A 403 7.69 -17.81 9.68
N LEU A 404 7.98 -16.54 9.96
CA LEU A 404 9.08 -15.81 9.32
C LEU A 404 10.12 -15.44 10.38
N TYR A 405 11.37 -15.84 10.14
CA TYR A 405 12.51 -15.39 10.94
C TYR A 405 13.30 -14.37 10.13
N LEU A 406 13.30 -13.12 10.56
CA LEU A 406 14.04 -12.03 9.93
C LEU A 406 15.26 -11.67 10.77
N GLU A 407 16.43 -11.56 10.14
CA GLU A 407 17.70 -11.26 10.82
C GLU A 407 18.40 -10.08 10.16
N GLU A 408 18.73 -9.05 10.94
CA GLU A 408 19.56 -7.91 10.53
C GLU A 408 20.58 -7.60 11.62
N GLU A 409 21.88 -7.64 11.29
CA GLU A 409 22.99 -7.32 12.21
C GLU A 409 22.92 -8.05 13.59
N GLY A 410 22.46 -9.30 13.59
CA GLY A 410 22.32 -10.12 14.81
C GLY A 410 21.04 -9.89 15.61
N VAL A 411 20.18 -8.97 15.19
CA VAL A 411 18.81 -8.82 15.72
C VAL A 411 17.90 -9.76 14.94
N ILE A 412 17.26 -10.69 15.66
CA ILE A 412 16.32 -11.66 15.08
C ILE A 412 14.88 -11.29 15.48
N THR A 413 14.00 -11.21 14.50
CA THR A 413 12.55 -11.01 14.68
C THR A 413 11.79 -12.22 14.17
N GLU A 414 11.00 -12.85 15.03
CA GLU A 414 10.08 -13.93 14.68
C GLU A 414 8.68 -13.36 14.44
N CYS A 415 8.09 -13.67 13.30
CA CYS A 415 6.71 -13.34 12.95
C CYS A 415 5.89 -14.62 12.82
N LEU A 416 4.76 -14.70 13.54
CA LEU A 416 3.81 -15.81 13.47
C LEU A 416 2.54 -15.32 12.78
N ILE A 417 2.34 -15.72 11.53
CA ILE A 417 1.27 -15.22 10.67
C ILE A 417 0.20 -16.30 10.54
N LYS A 418 -1.03 -15.96 10.94
CA LYS A 418 -2.17 -16.86 10.82
C LYS A 418 -2.43 -17.20 9.34
N VAL A 419 -2.60 -18.49 9.05
CA VAL A 419 -3.07 -18.97 7.74
C VAL A 419 -4.59 -19.10 7.72
N LEU A 420 -5.15 -19.00 6.52
CA LEU A 420 -6.57 -19.03 6.22
C LEU A 420 -6.91 -20.30 5.44
N ASP A 421 -8.19 -20.65 5.43
CA ASP A 421 -8.70 -21.82 4.71
C ASP A 421 -8.43 -21.70 3.21
N ASP A 422 -7.98 -22.82 2.62
CA ASP A 422 -7.76 -22.94 1.18
C ASP A 422 -9.13 -23.03 0.48
N THR A 423 -9.31 -22.24 -0.59
CA THR A 423 -10.46 -22.36 -1.47
C THR A 423 -9.98 -22.43 -2.91
N ASP A 424 -10.88 -22.85 -3.80
CA ASP A 424 -10.58 -22.94 -5.22
C ASP A 424 -10.06 -21.61 -5.78
N THR A 425 -9.08 -21.73 -6.68
CA THR A 425 -8.54 -20.62 -7.48
C THR A 425 -9.28 -20.49 -8.78
N ILE A 426 -9.24 -19.30 -9.36
CA ILE A 426 -9.63 -19.08 -10.74
C ILE A 426 -8.66 -19.86 -11.64
N ASP A 427 -9.18 -20.50 -12.67
CA ASP A 427 -8.37 -21.11 -13.72
C ASP A 427 -8.65 -20.36 -15.02
N PHE A 428 -7.78 -19.39 -15.33
CA PHE A 428 -7.73 -18.81 -16.66
C PHE A 428 -7.12 -19.87 -17.57
N ASP A 429 -7.96 -20.60 -18.31
CA ASP A 429 -7.58 -21.65 -19.26
C ASP A 429 -6.80 -21.07 -20.47
N PHE A 430 -5.66 -20.44 -20.19
CA PHE A 430 -4.83 -19.74 -21.15
C PHE A 430 -3.99 -20.76 -21.92
N GLN A 431 -4.36 -20.99 -23.16
CA GLN A 431 -3.75 -22.00 -24.01
C GLN A 431 -2.53 -21.43 -24.73
N THR A 432 -1.33 -21.75 -24.24
CA THR A 432 -0.06 -21.24 -24.81
C THR A 432 0.13 -21.65 -26.28
N GLU A 433 -0.47 -22.77 -26.69
CA GLU A 433 -0.45 -23.27 -28.07
C GLU A 433 -1.33 -22.43 -29.02
N ASN A 434 -2.32 -21.71 -28.48
CA ASN A 434 -3.30 -20.91 -29.22
C ASN A 434 -3.02 -19.40 -29.14
N VAL A 435 -1.80 -19.01 -28.81
CA VAL A 435 -1.40 -17.59 -28.75
C VAL A 435 -1.37 -17.01 -30.16
N VAL A 436 -2.32 -16.10 -30.44
CA VAL A 436 -2.47 -15.44 -31.74
C VAL A 436 -1.53 -14.26 -31.89
N THR A 437 -1.22 -13.55 -30.80
CA THR A 437 -0.27 -12.44 -30.79
C THR A 437 0.63 -12.50 -29.57
N LYS A 438 1.89 -12.14 -29.78
CA LYS A 438 2.90 -11.94 -28.76
C LYS A 438 3.67 -10.66 -29.06
N VAL A 439 3.64 -9.73 -28.12
CA VAL A 439 4.36 -8.47 -28.20
C VAL A 439 5.21 -8.30 -26.95
N VAL A 440 6.48 -7.95 -27.11
CA VAL A 440 7.41 -7.74 -26.00
C VAL A 440 7.91 -6.31 -26.05
N PHE A 441 7.75 -5.60 -24.94
CA PHE A 441 8.17 -4.22 -24.75
C PHE A 441 9.27 -4.11 -23.69
N LYS A 442 10.08 -3.06 -23.80
CA LYS A 442 10.84 -2.54 -22.65
C LYS A 442 9.85 -1.94 -21.67
N SER A 443 9.88 -2.37 -20.40
CA SER A 443 8.86 -1.99 -19.41
C SER A 443 8.75 -0.48 -19.22
N ASN A 444 9.87 0.25 -19.18
CA ASN A 444 9.84 1.70 -19.00
C ASN A 444 9.12 2.41 -20.16
N GLY A 445 9.40 2.02 -21.40
CA GLY A 445 8.74 2.65 -22.55
C GLY A 445 7.25 2.32 -22.63
N PHE A 446 6.84 1.10 -22.25
CA PHE A 446 5.41 0.78 -22.16
C PHE A 446 4.71 1.52 -21.01
N LYS A 447 5.41 1.73 -19.89
CA LYS A 447 4.92 2.53 -18.77
C LYS A 447 4.72 4.00 -19.17
N GLU A 448 5.64 4.57 -19.94
CA GLU A 448 5.50 5.91 -20.52
C GLU A 448 4.27 5.97 -21.45
N ALA A 449 4.11 5.00 -22.35
CA ALA A 449 2.93 4.87 -23.20
C ALA A 449 1.61 4.80 -22.40
N LEU A 450 1.54 3.97 -21.35
CA LEU A 450 0.36 3.90 -20.49
C LEU A 450 0.05 5.21 -19.75
N SER A 451 1.06 6.06 -19.52
CA SER A 451 0.87 7.33 -18.80
C SER A 451 0.12 8.39 -19.61
N GLU A 452 0.03 8.21 -20.94
CA GLU A 452 -0.71 9.06 -21.89
C GLU A 452 -2.17 8.61 -22.06
N ILE A 453 -2.51 7.38 -21.62
CA ILE A 453 -3.86 6.83 -21.67
C ILE A 453 -4.66 7.28 -20.44
N ASP A 454 -5.94 7.62 -20.64
CA ASP A 454 -6.86 7.93 -19.54
C ASP A 454 -7.25 6.66 -18.77
N LEU A 455 -6.49 6.36 -17.72
CA LEU A 455 -6.77 5.24 -16.81
C LEU A 455 -8.01 5.47 -15.91
N LYS A 456 -8.80 6.54 -16.12
CA LYS A 456 -10.13 6.73 -15.51
C LYS A 456 -11.27 6.25 -16.39
N ALA A 457 -11.02 5.93 -17.66
CA ALA A 457 -12.01 5.30 -18.52
C ALA A 457 -12.43 3.94 -17.96
N ASP A 458 -13.63 3.48 -18.28
CA ASP A 458 -14.12 2.17 -17.80
C ASP A 458 -13.33 1.01 -18.42
N CYS A 459 -12.92 1.18 -19.68
CA CYS A 459 -12.21 0.19 -20.46
C CYS A 459 -11.08 0.79 -21.30
N ILE A 460 -10.14 -0.07 -21.68
CA ILE A 460 -9.11 0.19 -22.67
C ILE A 460 -9.28 -0.82 -23.81
N GLU A 461 -9.40 -0.31 -25.03
CA GLU A 461 -9.32 -1.09 -26.24
C GLU A 461 -7.85 -1.31 -26.61
N LEU A 462 -7.51 -2.55 -26.92
CA LEU A 462 -6.19 -2.95 -27.35
C LEU A 462 -6.31 -3.57 -28.74
N ILE A 463 -5.58 -2.96 -29.68
CA ILE A 463 -5.56 -3.33 -31.09
C ILE A 463 -4.14 -3.72 -31.47
N ILE A 464 -3.98 -4.92 -32.05
CA ILE A 464 -2.70 -5.43 -32.54
C ILE A 464 -2.90 -5.93 -33.97
N THR A 465 -2.18 -5.35 -34.93
CA THR A 465 -2.36 -5.62 -36.38
C THR A 465 -1.02 -5.76 -37.09
N GLN A 466 -1.02 -6.38 -38.26
CA GLN A 466 0.16 -6.37 -39.14
C GLN A 466 0.42 -4.98 -39.76
N ASP A 467 -0.62 -4.17 -39.90
CA ASP A 467 -0.53 -2.81 -40.43
C ASP A 467 -0.15 -1.79 -39.35
N VAL A 468 0.53 -0.71 -39.75
CA VAL A 468 0.86 0.45 -38.91
C VAL A 468 -0.44 1.03 -38.31
N PRO A 469 -0.53 1.26 -36.98
CA PRO A 469 0.58 1.37 -36.02
C PRO A 469 1.07 0.06 -35.39
N HIS A 470 0.62 -1.11 -35.78
CA HIS A 470 0.93 -2.45 -35.23
C HIS A 470 0.43 -2.72 -33.82
N PHE A 471 0.58 -1.77 -32.89
CA PHE A 471 0.05 -1.83 -31.54
C PHE A 471 -0.60 -0.50 -31.20
N ARG A 472 -1.85 -0.55 -30.72
CA ARG A 472 -2.61 0.63 -30.31
C ARG A 472 -3.38 0.36 -29.04
N LEU A 473 -3.35 1.32 -28.12
CA LEU A 473 -4.25 1.42 -26.98
C LEU A 473 -5.18 2.59 -27.17
N ILE A 474 -6.46 2.43 -26.84
CA ILE A 474 -7.47 3.49 -26.88
C ILE A 474 -8.25 3.47 -25.58
N ALA A 475 -8.45 4.64 -24.97
CA ALA A 475 -9.37 4.81 -23.86
C ALA A 475 -10.33 5.96 -24.12
N ASN A 476 -11.62 5.70 -23.93
CA ASN A 476 -12.70 6.67 -24.09
C ASN A 476 -13.20 7.07 -22.70
N GLY A 477 -12.69 8.19 -22.18
CA GLY A 477 -13.09 8.74 -20.89
C GLY A 477 -14.04 9.93 -21.01
N CYS A 478 -14.54 10.42 -19.89
CA CYS A 478 -15.41 11.61 -19.84
C CYS A 478 -14.73 12.87 -20.41
N GLY A 479 -13.39 12.91 -20.45
CA GLY A 479 -12.59 14.02 -20.97
C GLY A 479 -12.25 13.92 -22.46
N GLY A 480 -12.66 12.85 -23.14
CA GLY A 480 -12.37 12.60 -24.55
C GLY A 480 -11.68 11.26 -24.81
N CYS A 481 -11.34 11.03 -26.09
CA CYS A 481 -10.60 9.86 -26.53
C CYS A 481 -9.10 10.10 -26.39
N THR A 482 -8.41 9.16 -25.74
CA THR A 482 -6.95 9.09 -25.69
C THR A 482 -6.50 7.84 -26.43
N SER A 483 -5.40 7.94 -27.17
CA SER A 483 -4.85 6.81 -27.91
C SER A 483 -3.34 6.88 -27.98
N VAL A 484 -2.70 5.71 -27.91
CA VAL A 484 -1.24 5.57 -28.04
C VAL A 484 -0.93 4.49 -29.07
N ASP A 485 -0.05 4.84 -30.00
CA ASP A 485 0.35 4.03 -31.15
C ASP A 485 1.84 3.65 -31.03
N ILE A 486 2.17 2.37 -31.15
CA ILE A 486 3.55 1.87 -31.07
C ILE A 486 3.86 0.96 -32.26
N THR A 487 4.72 1.44 -33.16
CA THR A 487 5.15 0.69 -34.34
C THR A 487 6.16 -0.41 -34.00
N GLN A 488 6.24 -1.45 -34.85
CA GLN A 488 7.14 -2.59 -34.64
C GLN A 488 8.64 -2.22 -34.59
N ASP A 489 9.01 -1.12 -35.25
CA ASP A 489 10.36 -0.56 -35.32
C ASP A 489 10.68 0.43 -34.19
N SER A 490 9.70 0.71 -33.32
CA SER A 490 9.88 1.57 -32.16
C SER A 490 10.97 1.03 -31.22
N PRO A 491 11.83 1.88 -30.62
CA PRO A 491 12.85 1.46 -29.66
C PRO A 491 12.26 0.88 -28.36
N VAL A 492 10.95 1.08 -28.13
CA VAL A 492 10.19 0.51 -27.02
C VAL A 492 9.82 -0.96 -27.30
N MET A 493 9.71 -1.34 -28.58
CA MET A 493 9.36 -2.68 -29.05
C MET A 493 10.62 -3.56 -29.12
N ASP A 494 10.57 -4.74 -28.49
CA ASP A 494 11.66 -5.73 -28.52
C ASP A 494 11.29 -6.96 -29.37
N THR A 495 10.02 -7.37 -29.37
CA THR A 495 9.54 -8.47 -30.21
C THR A 495 8.10 -8.19 -30.62
N PHE A 496 7.80 -8.37 -31.90
CA PHE A 496 6.46 -8.25 -32.44
C PHE A 496 6.13 -9.50 -33.25
N LEU A 497 5.11 -10.24 -32.81
CA LEU A 497 4.56 -11.40 -33.50
C LEU A 497 3.03 -11.29 -33.48
N CYS A 498 2.43 -11.11 -34.66
CA CYS A 498 0.98 -11.01 -34.81
C CYS A 498 0.58 -11.97 -35.93
N THR A 499 -0.07 -13.09 -35.60
CA THR A 499 -0.52 -14.03 -36.65
C THR A 499 -1.86 -13.61 -37.23
N GLU A 500 -2.74 -13.09 -36.38
CA GLU A 500 -4.06 -12.59 -36.71
C GLU A 500 -4.30 -11.22 -36.04
N PRO A 501 -5.01 -10.28 -36.68
CA PRO A 501 -5.34 -9.01 -36.07
C PRO A 501 -6.26 -9.22 -34.86
N VAL A 502 -5.91 -8.61 -33.73
CA VAL A 502 -6.69 -8.69 -32.50
C VAL A 502 -7.20 -7.31 -32.13
N HIS A 503 -8.47 -7.25 -31.75
CA HIS A 503 -9.11 -6.07 -31.19
C HIS A 503 -9.97 -6.52 -30.02
N ASN A 504 -9.45 -6.35 -28.81
CA ASN A 504 -10.13 -6.72 -27.58
C ASN A 504 -10.25 -5.51 -26.66
N ARG A 505 -11.27 -5.53 -25.81
CA ARG A 505 -11.50 -4.53 -24.78
C ARG A 505 -11.21 -5.16 -23.42
N TYR A 506 -10.57 -4.43 -22.53
CA TYR A 506 -10.27 -4.88 -21.17
C TYR A 506 -10.63 -3.79 -20.17
N LYS A 507 -11.04 -4.18 -18.96
CA LYS A 507 -11.30 -3.21 -17.87
C LYS A 507 -10.02 -2.46 -17.51
N THR A 508 -10.11 -1.16 -17.35
CA THR A 508 -8.96 -0.29 -17.07
C THR A 508 -8.23 -0.64 -15.77
N GLN A 509 -8.94 -1.22 -14.80
CA GLN A 509 -8.40 -1.72 -13.54
C GLN A 509 -7.21 -2.69 -13.74
N PHE A 510 -7.22 -3.47 -14.82
CA PHE A 510 -6.05 -4.28 -15.23
C PHE A 510 -4.82 -3.40 -15.32
N PHE A 511 -4.86 -2.41 -16.20
CA PHE A 511 -3.69 -1.60 -16.53
C PHE A 511 -3.17 -0.87 -15.29
N GLN A 512 -4.05 -0.51 -14.35
CA GLN A 512 -3.68 0.04 -13.04
C GLN A 512 -2.88 -0.96 -12.18
N TYR A 513 -3.26 -2.23 -12.15
CA TYR A 513 -2.55 -3.27 -11.38
C TYR A 513 -1.14 -3.54 -11.87
N ILE A 514 -0.94 -3.56 -13.19
CA ILE A 514 0.37 -3.86 -13.75
C ILE A 514 1.37 -2.71 -13.67
N VAL A 515 0.96 -1.47 -13.33
CA VAL A 515 1.88 -0.32 -13.19
C VAL A 515 2.99 -0.60 -12.17
N ARG A 516 2.68 -1.32 -11.09
CA ARG A 516 3.67 -1.69 -10.07
C ARG A 516 4.69 -2.68 -10.62
N ALA A 517 4.23 -3.70 -11.35
CA ALA A 517 5.10 -4.66 -12.02
C ALA A 517 5.98 -3.99 -13.09
N LEU A 518 5.41 -3.10 -13.90
CA LEU A 518 6.13 -2.29 -14.90
C LEU A 518 7.27 -1.46 -14.31
N SER A 519 7.10 -0.99 -13.07
CA SER A 519 8.08 -0.11 -12.41
C SER A 519 9.36 -0.82 -12.00
N ILE A 520 9.33 -2.15 -11.83
CA ILE A 520 10.50 -2.93 -11.43
C ILE A 520 10.92 -3.98 -12.47
N ALA A 521 10.07 -4.28 -13.44
CA ALA A 521 10.37 -5.21 -14.51
C ALA A 521 11.28 -4.58 -15.56
N SER A 522 12.12 -5.40 -16.18
CA SER A 522 12.95 -5.01 -17.33
C SER A 522 12.18 -5.09 -18.65
N LYS A 523 11.35 -6.12 -18.80
CA LYS A 523 10.53 -6.39 -19.99
C LYS A 523 9.12 -6.78 -19.61
N LEU A 524 8.18 -6.45 -20.50
CA LEU A 524 6.80 -6.88 -20.49
C LEU A 524 6.53 -7.69 -21.76
N SER A 525 6.07 -8.93 -21.62
CA SER A 525 5.51 -9.73 -22.71
C SER A 525 3.99 -9.73 -22.58
N LEU A 526 3.29 -9.16 -23.56
CA LEU A 526 1.85 -9.32 -23.74
C LEU A 526 1.58 -10.47 -24.70
N ARG A 527 0.71 -11.39 -24.32
CA ARG A 527 0.24 -12.49 -25.15
C ARG A 527 -1.28 -12.55 -25.11
N ILE A 528 -1.90 -12.76 -26.27
CA ILE A 528 -3.35 -12.95 -26.36
C ILE A 528 -3.59 -14.29 -27.05
N ASP A 529 -4.47 -15.09 -26.46
CA ASP A 529 -4.91 -16.34 -27.07
C ASP A 529 -6.16 -16.16 -27.94
N ALA A 530 -6.58 -17.22 -28.62
CA ALA A 530 -7.76 -17.19 -29.48
C ALA A 530 -9.08 -16.89 -28.75
N ALA A 531 -9.14 -17.07 -27.42
CA ALA A 531 -10.30 -16.70 -26.60
C ALA A 531 -10.29 -15.21 -26.20
N GLY A 532 -9.22 -14.49 -26.53
CA GLY A 532 -9.04 -13.09 -26.18
C GLY A 532 -8.54 -12.86 -24.75
N ILE A 533 -8.12 -13.91 -24.04
CA ILE A 533 -7.50 -13.77 -22.71
C ILE A 533 -6.13 -13.14 -22.89
N LEU A 534 -5.88 -12.06 -22.15
CA LEU A 534 -4.60 -11.36 -22.15
C LEU A 534 -3.74 -11.84 -20.98
N CYS A 535 -2.59 -12.40 -21.33
CA CYS A 535 -1.51 -12.73 -20.41
C CYS A 535 -0.42 -11.65 -20.47
N ALA A 536 -0.20 -10.95 -19.35
CA ALA A 536 0.89 -9.99 -19.18
C ALA A 536 1.99 -10.58 -18.29
N GLN A 537 3.13 -10.91 -18.88
CA GLN A 537 4.28 -11.51 -18.20
C GLN A 537 5.41 -10.49 -18.04
N PHE A 538 5.86 -10.29 -16.81
CA PHE A 538 6.89 -9.35 -16.40
C PHE A 538 8.17 -10.08 -16.03
N LEU A 539 9.29 -9.64 -16.59
CA LEU A 539 10.62 -10.16 -16.27
C LEU A 539 11.30 -9.24 -15.25
N ILE A 540 11.40 -9.70 -14.00
CA ILE A 540 11.99 -8.95 -12.88
C ILE A 540 13.33 -9.56 -12.52
N TYR A 541 14.38 -8.75 -12.46
CA TYR A 541 15.69 -9.18 -11.99
C TYR A 541 15.83 -8.92 -10.50
N THR A 542 16.22 -9.96 -9.78
CA THR A 542 16.54 -9.89 -8.35
C THR A 542 18.03 -9.61 -8.15
N GLU A 543 18.48 -9.34 -6.92
CA GLU A 543 19.88 -8.97 -6.57
C GLU A 543 20.95 -9.97 -7.07
N LYS A 544 20.58 -11.18 -7.51
CA LYS A 544 21.48 -12.20 -8.08
C LYS A 544 21.49 -12.23 -9.63
N ASP A 545 20.91 -11.22 -10.30
CA ASP A 545 20.58 -11.25 -11.74
C ASP A 545 19.76 -12.49 -12.14
N LYS A 546 19.05 -13.10 -11.17
CA LYS A 546 18.17 -14.24 -11.43
C LYS A 546 16.79 -13.72 -11.77
N PRO A 547 16.22 -14.16 -12.92
CA PRO A 547 14.90 -13.71 -13.33
C PRO A 547 13.83 -14.34 -12.44
N SER A 548 12.93 -13.49 -11.94
CA SER A 548 11.63 -13.87 -11.40
C SER A 548 10.56 -13.45 -12.38
N LEU A 549 9.49 -14.23 -12.46
CA LEU A 549 8.39 -13.99 -13.38
C LEU A 549 7.17 -13.58 -12.57
N VAL A 550 6.55 -12.49 -13.00
CA VAL A 550 5.22 -12.10 -12.53
C VAL A 550 4.29 -12.16 -13.72
N GLU A 551 3.18 -12.87 -13.59
CA GLU A 551 2.21 -13.06 -14.65
C GLU A 551 0.86 -12.58 -14.19
N TYR A 552 0.14 -11.94 -15.09
CA TYR A 552 -1.24 -11.60 -14.89
C TYR A 552 -2.09 -12.15 -16.02
N PHE A 553 -3.29 -12.61 -15.67
CA PHE A 553 -4.29 -13.08 -16.61
C PHE A 553 -5.55 -12.24 -16.49
N PHE A 554 -6.09 -11.84 -17.64
CA PHE A 554 -7.26 -10.99 -17.77
C PHE A 554 -8.18 -11.51 -18.86
N GLY A 555 -9.46 -11.68 -18.51
CA GLY A 555 -10.50 -11.93 -19.50
C GLY A 555 -10.86 -10.64 -20.28
N PRO A 556 -11.30 -10.76 -21.54
CA PRO A 556 -11.86 -9.63 -22.28
C PRO A 556 -13.19 -9.15 -21.66
N ASP A 557 -13.52 -7.88 -21.89
CA ASP A 557 -14.78 -7.26 -21.49
C ASP A 557 -15.86 -7.56 -22.56
N GLU A 558 -16.86 -8.39 -22.21
CA GLU A 558 -17.82 -8.97 -23.18
C GLU A 558 -18.97 -8.05 -23.62
N GLU A 559 -19.02 -6.77 -23.25
CA GLU A 559 -20.11 -5.84 -23.63
C GLU A 559 -20.08 -5.36 -25.11
N LEU A 560 -19.60 -6.18 -26.05
CA LEU A 560 -19.52 -5.88 -27.49
C LEU A 560 -20.32 -6.89 -28.33
N ASN A 561 -21.62 -7.03 -28.07
CA ASN A 561 -22.54 -7.70 -29.01
C ASN A 561 -23.80 -6.90 -29.38
N ASP A 562 -23.95 -5.64 -28.94
CA ASP A 562 -25.10 -4.79 -29.31
C ASP A 562 -24.68 -3.58 -30.18
N ILE A 563 -23.83 -3.80 -31.19
CA ILE A 563 -23.75 -2.89 -32.35
C ILE A 563 -24.20 -3.69 -33.58
N GLU A 564 -25.47 -4.06 -33.59
CA GLU A 564 -26.18 -4.29 -34.86
C GLU A 564 -26.33 -2.94 -35.58
N ASP A 565 -25.87 -2.92 -36.84
CA ASP A 565 -26.32 -2.07 -37.94
C ASP A 565 -26.72 -0.62 -37.61
N ASN A 566 -25.73 0.27 -37.62
CA ASN A 566 -25.94 1.62 -38.13
C ASN A 566 -24.79 2.02 -39.06
N THR A 567 -24.79 1.43 -40.25
CA THR A 567 -24.18 2.03 -41.43
C THR A 567 -24.95 3.31 -41.79
N GLN A 568 -24.58 4.43 -41.17
CA GLN A 568 -24.81 5.75 -41.77
C GLN A 568 -23.48 6.29 -42.27
N THR A 569 -23.28 6.06 -43.57
CA THR A 569 -22.40 6.82 -44.46
C THR A 569 -22.43 8.30 -44.07
N SER A 570 -21.31 8.79 -43.51
CA SER A 570 -21.07 10.22 -43.33
C SER A 570 -20.00 10.63 -44.32
N ASP A 571 -20.41 11.47 -45.26
CA ASP A 571 -19.66 11.93 -46.42
C ASP A 571 -18.28 12.51 -46.07
N VAL A 572 -17.29 12.11 -46.87
CA VAL A 572 -15.99 12.75 -46.97
C VAL A 572 -16.19 14.15 -47.54
N VAL A 573 -16.01 15.18 -46.72
CA VAL A 573 -15.82 16.55 -47.22
C VAL A 573 -14.34 16.73 -47.54
N LEU A 574 -13.99 16.54 -48.80
CA LEU A 574 -12.75 17.05 -49.38
C LEU A 574 -12.84 18.57 -49.41
N ILE A 575 -11.92 19.25 -48.72
CA ILE A 575 -11.70 20.69 -48.88
C ILE A 575 -10.56 20.84 -49.88
N GLU A 576 -10.91 21.07 -51.15
CA GLU A 576 -10.06 21.74 -52.13
C GLU A 576 -10.42 23.24 -52.12
N ASP A 577 -9.51 24.07 -51.64
CA ASP A 577 -8.82 25.15 -52.38
C ASP A 577 -7.97 26.01 -51.42
#